data_AF-A0A7L4P4Q7-F1
#
_entry.id   AF-A0A7L4P4Q7-F1
#
_cell.length_a   1.000
_cell.length_b   1.000
_cell.length_c   1.000
_cell.angle_alpha   90.00
_cell.angle_beta   90.00
_cell.angle_gamma   90.00
#
_symmetry.space_group_name_H-M   'P 1'
#
loop_
_entity.id
_entity.type
_entity.pdbx_description
1 polymer ?
#
loop_
_entity_poly.entity_id
_entity_poly.type
_entity_poly.pdbx_seq_one_letter_code
_entity_poly.pdbx_strand_id
1 'polypeptide(L)'
;MAGIVGYGVYIPSYRIKVEEIAKVWGDNPQAVSRGLVVNEKSVPAPDEDTATISVEAARNSLKRARINPQKIGAVYVGSESHPYAVKPTATIVAEAVEASPDLTAADMEFACKAGTAGIQACIGLVDSNSVEYGLAVGADTAQGAPSDALEYTASAGGAAYLIGSENTIADFEGTYSFTTDTPDFYRREGQPYPRHGGRFTGEPAYFKHVLSGAKGMMEKLGTEASDYDHAVFHQPNGKFYIRAAKKLGFKEEQYKTGLLTPMIGNTYSGATPLGLAAILDIAQPGERIFAVSYGSGAGSDAFSITVNDLINEKRDLAPKVQDMIQKKEYVNYAIYTKFKGKLRMAGLTPR
;
A
#
# COMPACT_ATOMS: atom_id res chain seq x y z
N MET A 1 -0.33 -3.46 -24.51
CA MET A 1 0.53 -3.24 -23.33
C MET A 1 -0.39 -2.84 -22.21
N ALA A 2 -0.32 -3.53 -21.08
CA ALA A 2 -1.11 -3.21 -19.91
C ALA A 2 -0.67 -1.86 -19.32
N GLY A 3 -1.65 -1.08 -18.92
CA GLY A 3 -1.48 0.19 -18.23
C GLY A 3 -2.59 0.40 -17.20
N ILE A 4 -2.41 1.42 -16.38
CA ILE A 4 -3.40 1.85 -15.40
C ILE A 4 -4.47 2.65 -16.14
N VAL A 5 -5.73 2.24 -16.04
CA VAL A 5 -6.89 2.92 -16.64
C VAL A 5 -7.54 3.87 -15.63
N GLY A 6 -7.46 3.53 -14.35
CA GLY A 6 -7.89 4.35 -13.23
C GLY A 6 -7.28 3.85 -11.93
N TYR A 7 -7.12 4.75 -10.96
CA TYR A 7 -6.62 4.45 -9.62
C TYR A 7 -7.53 5.09 -8.58
N GLY A 8 -7.57 4.53 -7.38
CA GLY A 8 -8.40 5.01 -6.29
C GLY A 8 -7.74 4.75 -4.96
N VAL A 9 -8.09 5.56 -3.97
CA VAL A 9 -7.47 5.51 -2.65
C VAL A 9 -8.54 5.60 -1.58
N TYR A 10 -8.20 5.10 -0.40
CA TYR A 10 -8.94 5.35 0.82
C TYR A 10 -8.00 5.38 2.02
N ILE A 11 -8.15 6.42 2.84
CA ILE A 11 -7.43 6.57 4.12
C ILE A 11 -8.48 6.97 5.16
N PRO A 12 -8.63 6.21 6.27
CA PRO A 12 -9.55 6.56 7.35
C PRO A 12 -9.37 7.99 7.85
N SER A 13 -10.38 8.58 8.48
CA SER A 13 -10.30 9.96 8.99
C SER A 13 -9.57 10.06 10.33
N TYR A 14 -9.61 9.05 11.20
CA TYR A 14 -9.00 9.14 12.51
C TYR A 14 -7.46 9.06 12.46
N ARG A 15 -6.79 9.83 13.31
CA ARG A 15 -5.32 9.85 13.46
C ARG A 15 -4.94 9.74 14.93
N ILE A 16 -3.86 9.04 15.22
CA ILE A 16 -3.19 9.09 16.53
C ILE A 16 -1.78 9.62 16.35
N LYS A 17 -1.38 10.58 17.18
CA LYS A 17 -0.03 11.14 17.19
C LYS A 17 0.95 10.23 17.92
N VAL A 18 2.23 10.32 17.58
CA VAL A 18 3.31 9.59 18.28
C VAL A 18 3.32 9.93 19.77
N GLU A 19 3.06 11.19 20.14
CA GLU A 19 3.01 11.66 21.52
C GLU A 19 1.97 10.93 22.38
N GLU A 20 0.81 10.60 21.80
CA GLU A 20 -0.28 9.91 22.52
C GLU A 20 0.11 8.48 22.90
N ILE A 21 0.84 7.79 22.01
CA ILE A 21 1.32 6.42 22.26
C ILE A 21 2.50 6.47 23.25
N ALA A 22 3.48 7.35 23.00
CA ALA A 22 4.69 7.46 23.82
C ALA A 22 4.39 7.82 25.28
N LYS A 23 3.39 8.69 25.50
CA LYS A 23 2.95 9.08 26.85
C LYS A 23 2.52 7.89 27.71
N VAL A 24 1.90 6.87 27.11
CA VAL A 24 1.39 5.70 27.84
C VAL A 24 2.51 4.72 28.18
N TRP A 25 3.48 4.55 27.28
CA TRP A 25 4.58 3.59 27.46
C TRP A 25 5.84 4.18 28.14
N GLY A 26 5.87 5.50 28.35
CA GLY A 26 7.01 6.18 28.96
C GLY A 26 8.18 6.43 27.98
N ASP A 27 7.92 6.38 26.68
CA ASP A 27 8.90 6.66 25.63
C ASP A 27 9.11 8.18 25.44
N ASN A 28 10.26 8.56 24.87
CA ASN A 28 10.51 9.94 24.44
C ASN A 28 9.92 10.18 23.03
N PRO A 29 8.85 10.97 22.89
CA PRO A 29 8.16 11.13 21.60
C PRO A 29 9.05 11.78 20.53
N GLN A 30 9.89 12.75 20.89
CA GLN A 30 10.79 13.39 19.93
C GLN A 30 11.91 12.45 19.46
N ALA A 31 12.34 11.50 20.29
CA ALA A 31 13.30 10.47 19.90
C ALA A 31 12.66 9.46 18.96
N VAL A 32 11.43 9.01 19.25
CA VAL A 32 10.66 8.09 18.38
C VAL A 32 10.38 8.73 17.03
N SER A 33 9.81 9.95 17.04
CA SER A 33 9.44 10.67 15.81
C SER A 33 10.65 10.92 14.91
N ARG A 34 11.79 11.40 15.44
CA ARG A 34 13.02 11.58 14.65
C ARG A 34 13.66 10.25 14.23
N GLY A 35 13.59 9.23 15.08
CA GLY A 35 14.20 7.93 14.83
C GLY A 35 13.51 7.14 13.71
N LEU A 36 12.18 7.22 13.66
CA LEU A 36 11.34 6.56 12.65
C LEU A 36 10.98 7.49 11.47
N VAL A 37 11.09 8.81 11.66
CA VAL A 37 10.54 9.83 10.74
C VAL A 37 9.03 9.63 10.61
N VAL A 38 8.33 9.71 11.74
CA VAL A 38 6.87 9.54 11.86
C VAL A 38 6.31 10.55 12.86
N ASN A 39 5.19 11.18 12.52
CA ASN A 39 4.53 12.17 13.40
C ASN A 39 3.19 11.64 13.92
N GLU A 40 2.46 10.95 13.06
CA GLU A 40 1.15 10.40 13.34
C GLU A 40 0.86 9.23 12.39
N LYS A 41 -0.21 8.49 12.68
CA LYS A 41 -0.68 7.41 11.83
C LYS A 41 -2.20 7.38 11.74
N SER A 42 -2.74 6.81 10.66
CA SER A 42 -4.17 6.57 10.51
C SER A 42 -4.68 5.47 11.44
N VAL A 43 -5.93 5.62 11.85
CA VAL A 43 -6.69 4.67 12.69
C VAL A 43 -8.02 4.44 11.97
N PRO A 44 -8.40 3.19 11.65
CA PRO A 44 -9.74 2.92 11.14
C PRO A 44 -10.78 3.14 12.25
N ALA A 45 -11.95 3.63 11.88
CA ALA A 45 -13.11 3.63 12.75
C ALA A 45 -13.52 2.19 13.11
N PRO A 46 -14.32 1.97 14.17
CA PRO A 46 -14.75 0.63 14.58
C PRO A 46 -15.56 -0.15 13.53
N ASP A 47 -16.15 0.57 12.57
CA ASP A 47 -16.94 0.06 11.44
C ASP A 47 -16.15 0.07 10.12
N GLU A 48 -14.84 0.33 10.17
CA GLU A 48 -13.94 0.25 9.03
C GLU A 48 -12.98 -0.94 9.16
N ASP A 49 -12.90 -1.74 8.11
CA ASP A 49 -11.96 -2.86 8.00
C ASP A 49 -11.28 -2.87 6.62
N THR A 50 -10.44 -3.86 6.38
CA THR A 50 -9.74 -4.02 5.10
C THR A 50 -10.71 -4.15 3.92
N ALA A 51 -11.88 -4.77 4.10
CA ALA A 51 -12.87 -4.89 3.04
C ALA A 51 -13.48 -3.53 2.69
N THR A 52 -13.92 -2.75 3.69
CA THR A 52 -14.50 -1.42 3.42
C THR A 52 -13.49 -0.46 2.81
N ILE A 53 -12.25 -0.47 3.29
CA ILE A 53 -11.14 0.31 2.71
C ILE A 53 -10.90 -0.10 1.25
N SER A 54 -10.90 -1.41 0.96
CA SER A 54 -10.71 -1.92 -0.40
C SER A 54 -11.85 -1.51 -1.33
N VAL A 55 -13.09 -1.57 -0.86
CA VAL A 55 -14.29 -1.16 -1.61
C VAL A 55 -14.24 0.32 -1.95
N GLU A 56 -13.91 1.19 -0.99
CA GLU A 56 -13.86 2.63 -1.24
C GLU A 56 -12.73 3.00 -2.21
N ALA A 57 -11.56 2.37 -2.08
CA ALA A 57 -10.49 2.53 -3.05
C ALA A 57 -10.92 2.07 -4.46
N ALA A 58 -11.56 0.90 -4.58
CA ALA A 58 -12.03 0.37 -5.86
C ALA A 58 -13.14 1.21 -6.52
N ARG A 59 -14.09 1.74 -5.73
CA ARG A 59 -15.09 2.68 -6.21
C ARG A 59 -14.43 3.95 -6.75
N ASN A 60 -13.42 4.47 -6.07
CA ASN A 60 -12.69 5.64 -6.52
C ASN A 60 -11.86 5.35 -7.79
N SER A 61 -11.31 4.14 -7.97
CA SER A 61 -10.63 3.77 -9.22
C SER A 61 -11.60 3.69 -10.39
N LEU A 62 -12.81 3.16 -10.17
CA LEU A 62 -13.87 3.12 -11.18
C LEU A 62 -14.36 4.51 -11.58
N LYS A 63 -14.52 5.44 -10.63
CA LYS A 63 -14.86 6.84 -10.92
C LYS A 63 -13.83 7.50 -11.85
N ARG A 64 -12.53 7.24 -11.65
CA ARG A 64 -11.46 7.73 -12.54
C ARG A 64 -11.44 7.01 -13.89
N ALA A 65 -11.68 5.70 -13.89
CA ALA A 65 -11.64 4.89 -15.11
C ALA A 65 -12.81 5.17 -16.06
N ARG A 66 -14.01 5.43 -15.52
CA ARG A 66 -15.28 5.59 -16.26
C ARG A 66 -15.60 4.42 -17.19
N ILE A 67 -15.39 3.20 -16.71
CA ILE A 67 -15.75 1.96 -17.42
C ILE A 67 -17.02 1.34 -16.82
N ASN A 68 -17.62 0.40 -17.55
CA ASN A 68 -18.62 -0.50 -16.98
C ASN A 68 -17.92 -1.53 -16.06
N PRO A 69 -18.22 -1.59 -14.75
CA PRO A 69 -17.58 -2.54 -13.83
C PRO A 69 -17.72 -4.02 -14.22
N GLN A 70 -18.79 -4.39 -14.94
CA GLN A 70 -19.02 -5.74 -15.48
C GLN A 70 -17.98 -6.19 -16.51
N LYS A 71 -17.10 -5.28 -16.98
CA LYS A 71 -15.97 -5.62 -17.86
C LYS A 71 -14.70 -6.03 -17.08
N ILE A 72 -14.73 -5.96 -15.75
CA ILE A 72 -13.64 -6.44 -14.90
C ILE A 72 -13.69 -7.96 -14.88
N GLY A 73 -12.69 -8.61 -15.48
CA GLY A 73 -12.58 -10.07 -15.50
C GLY A 73 -11.76 -10.66 -14.35
N ALA A 74 -11.10 -9.82 -13.54
CA ALA A 74 -10.34 -10.26 -12.37
C ALA A 74 -10.35 -9.24 -11.22
N VAL A 75 -10.52 -9.71 -9.98
CA VAL A 75 -10.40 -8.90 -8.76
C VAL A 75 -9.41 -9.55 -7.78
N TYR A 76 -8.31 -8.86 -7.48
CA TYR A 76 -7.30 -9.30 -6.53
C TYR A 76 -7.15 -8.31 -5.37
N VAL A 77 -7.25 -8.81 -4.13
CA VAL A 77 -7.07 -8.00 -2.92
C VAL A 77 -5.88 -8.52 -2.13
N GLY A 78 -4.82 -7.74 -2.07
CA GLY A 78 -3.65 -8.01 -1.26
C GLY A 78 -3.73 -7.38 0.12
N SER A 79 -3.63 -8.21 1.15
CA SER A 79 -3.67 -7.77 2.56
C SER A 79 -2.98 -8.80 3.47
N GLU A 80 -2.66 -8.40 4.70
CA GLU A 80 -2.33 -9.29 5.83
C GLU A 80 -3.37 -9.23 6.96
N SER A 81 -4.44 -8.49 6.72
CA SER A 81 -5.53 -8.20 7.65
C SER A 81 -6.89 -8.41 6.98
N HIS A 82 -7.00 -9.45 6.16
CA HIS A 82 -8.29 -9.93 5.65
C HIS A 82 -9.29 -10.12 6.82
N PRO A 83 -10.54 -9.61 6.74
CA PRO A 83 -11.48 -9.68 7.86
C PRO A 83 -11.89 -11.12 8.23
N TYR A 84 -11.78 -12.05 7.28
CA TYR A 84 -12.08 -13.45 7.47
C TYR A 84 -10.84 -14.29 7.17
N ALA A 85 -10.59 -15.32 7.99
CA ALA A 85 -9.56 -16.31 7.70
C ALA A 85 -9.92 -17.19 6.48
N VAL A 86 -11.22 -17.47 6.27
CA VAL A 86 -11.70 -18.37 5.20
C VAL A 86 -12.97 -17.79 4.54
N LYS A 87 -12.88 -16.58 4.00
CA LYS A 87 -13.87 -15.98 3.08
C LYS A 87 -13.20 -14.82 2.34
N PRO A 88 -13.02 -14.88 1.01
CA PRO A 88 -12.16 -13.91 0.33
C PRO A 88 -12.74 -12.49 0.35
N THR A 89 -11.94 -11.51 0.75
CA THR A 89 -12.22 -10.08 0.65
C THR A 89 -12.51 -9.69 -0.81
N ALA A 90 -11.79 -10.27 -1.77
CA ALA A 90 -11.98 -10.02 -3.19
C ALA A 90 -13.42 -10.28 -3.67
N THR A 91 -14.12 -11.27 -3.10
CA THR A 91 -15.55 -11.52 -3.42
C THR A 91 -16.45 -10.42 -2.89
N ILE A 92 -16.14 -9.84 -1.71
CA ILE A 92 -16.87 -8.70 -1.15
C ILE A 92 -16.67 -7.47 -2.04
N VAL A 93 -15.42 -7.24 -2.47
CA VAL A 93 -15.10 -6.10 -3.33
C VAL A 93 -15.79 -6.22 -4.69
N ALA A 94 -15.71 -7.39 -5.33
CA ALA A 94 -16.33 -7.65 -6.63
C ALA A 94 -17.85 -7.38 -6.63
N GLU A 95 -18.56 -7.86 -5.61
CA GLU A 95 -19.99 -7.57 -5.42
C GLU A 95 -20.25 -6.08 -5.16
N ALA A 96 -19.49 -5.47 -4.24
CA ALA A 96 -19.74 -4.09 -3.80
C ALA A 96 -19.45 -3.02 -4.85
N VAL A 97 -18.70 -3.37 -5.90
CA VAL A 97 -18.43 -2.52 -7.08
C VAL A 97 -19.20 -2.96 -8.32
N GLU A 98 -20.11 -3.93 -8.18
CA GLU A 98 -20.95 -4.43 -9.26
C GLU A 98 -20.14 -4.99 -10.44
N ALA A 99 -19.05 -5.70 -10.16
CA ALA A 99 -18.27 -6.41 -11.18
C ALA A 99 -18.78 -7.84 -11.42
N SER A 100 -19.34 -8.49 -10.38
CA SER A 100 -19.89 -9.84 -10.44
C SER A 100 -20.99 -10.00 -11.51
N PRO A 101 -21.15 -11.19 -12.13
CA PRO A 101 -20.56 -12.48 -11.72
C PRO A 101 -19.39 -12.98 -12.59
N ASP A 102 -19.14 -12.39 -13.76
CA ASP A 102 -18.26 -12.96 -14.79
C ASP A 102 -16.79 -12.54 -14.60
N LEU A 103 -16.17 -13.00 -13.51
CA LEU A 103 -14.77 -12.70 -13.16
C LEU A 103 -14.10 -13.78 -12.31
N THR A 104 -12.77 -13.78 -12.29
CA THR A 104 -11.99 -14.53 -11.29
C THR A 104 -11.62 -13.64 -10.11
N ALA A 105 -11.53 -14.20 -8.90
CA ALA A 105 -11.18 -13.44 -7.71
C ALA A 105 -10.26 -14.23 -6.78
N ALA A 106 -9.31 -13.54 -6.15
CA ALA A 106 -8.47 -14.12 -5.11
C ALA A 106 -7.99 -13.07 -4.10
N ASP A 107 -7.88 -13.50 -2.85
CA ASP A 107 -7.10 -12.79 -1.84
C ASP A 107 -5.63 -13.15 -2.00
N MET A 108 -4.75 -12.15 -1.91
CA MET A 108 -3.31 -12.29 -2.10
C MET A 108 -2.62 -12.08 -0.76
N GLU A 109 -1.73 -13.00 -0.37
CA GLU A 109 -0.94 -12.89 0.85
C GLU A 109 0.55 -12.99 0.52
N PHE A 110 1.28 -11.89 0.78
CA PHE A 110 2.74 -11.86 0.82
C PHE A 110 3.16 -10.61 1.60
N ALA A 111 2.82 -10.56 2.88
CA ALA A 111 3.05 -9.40 3.75
C ALA A 111 2.72 -8.08 3.01
N CYS A 112 3.53 -7.03 3.17
CA CYS A 112 3.31 -5.73 2.54
C CYS A 112 3.49 -5.69 1.00
N LYS A 113 3.92 -6.80 0.34
CA LYS A 113 4.03 -6.90 -1.13
C LYS A 113 2.73 -7.36 -1.77
N ALA A 114 1.77 -7.89 -0.99
CA ALA A 114 0.57 -8.53 -1.51
C ALA A 114 -0.20 -7.68 -2.55
N GLY A 115 -0.33 -6.37 -2.30
CA GLY A 115 -1.01 -5.45 -3.23
C GLY A 115 -0.33 -5.37 -4.60
N THR A 116 1.01 -5.33 -4.65
CA THR A 116 1.75 -5.27 -5.93
C THR A 116 1.81 -6.62 -6.64
N ALA A 117 1.73 -7.73 -5.92
CA ALA A 117 1.55 -9.05 -6.54
C ALA A 117 0.23 -9.12 -7.31
N GLY A 118 -0.86 -8.55 -6.77
CA GLY A 118 -2.13 -8.39 -7.47
C GLY A 118 -2.00 -7.54 -8.75
N ILE A 119 -1.22 -6.45 -8.72
CA ILE A 119 -0.96 -5.62 -9.91
C ILE A 119 -0.26 -6.45 -11.00
N GLN A 120 0.79 -7.20 -10.66
CA GLN A 120 1.50 -8.06 -11.63
C GLN A 120 0.59 -9.14 -12.23
N ALA A 121 -0.28 -9.75 -11.41
CA ALA A 121 -1.25 -10.72 -11.89
C ALA A 121 -2.23 -10.09 -12.90
N CYS A 122 -2.75 -8.89 -12.61
CA CYS A 122 -3.60 -8.15 -13.54
C CYS A 122 -2.88 -7.77 -14.84
N ILE A 123 -1.61 -7.34 -14.78
CA ILE A 123 -0.78 -7.08 -15.97
C ILE A 123 -0.73 -8.32 -16.86
N GLY A 124 -0.41 -9.49 -16.29
CA GLY A 124 -0.33 -10.75 -17.05
C GLY A 124 -1.66 -11.17 -17.68
N LEU A 125 -2.78 -11.01 -16.97
CA LEU A 125 -4.10 -11.34 -17.50
C LEU A 125 -4.53 -10.40 -18.64
N VAL A 126 -4.24 -9.10 -18.52
CA VAL A 126 -4.56 -8.10 -19.56
C VAL A 126 -3.67 -8.29 -20.78
N ASP A 127 -2.34 -8.43 -20.61
CA ASP A 127 -1.41 -8.59 -21.73
C ASP A 127 -1.62 -9.91 -22.49
N SER A 128 -2.10 -10.96 -21.81
CA SER A 128 -2.49 -12.22 -22.45
C SER A 128 -3.88 -12.17 -23.13
N ASN A 129 -4.58 -11.04 -23.04
CA ASN A 129 -5.98 -10.86 -23.46
C ASN A 129 -6.95 -11.86 -22.79
N SER A 130 -6.62 -12.36 -21.59
CA SER A 130 -7.51 -13.23 -20.82
C SER A 130 -8.66 -12.45 -20.17
N VAL A 131 -8.45 -11.17 -19.88
CA VAL A 131 -9.46 -10.24 -19.35
C VAL A 131 -9.31 -8.86 -20.01
N GLU A 132 -10.42 -8.11 -20.14
CA GLU A 132 -10.38 -6.72 -20.63
C GLU A 132 -9.79 -5.79 -19.56
N TYR A 133 -10.28 -5.92 -18.32
CA TYR A 133 -9.75 -5.20 -17.17
C TYR A 133 -9.51 -6.12 -15.96
N GLY A 134 -8.44 -5.84 -15.21
CA GLY A 134 -8.16 -6.45 -13.91
C GLY A 134 -8.09 -5.39 -12.81
N LEU A 135 -8.73 -5.64 -11.68
CA LEU A 135 -8.71 -4.78 -10.50
C LEU A 135 -7.76 -5.35 -9.45
N ALA A 136 -6.69 -4.62 -9.14
CA ALA A 136 -5.76 -4.96 -8.05
C ALA A 136 -5.89 -3.96 -6.91
N VAL A 137 -6.05 -4.45 -5.68
CA VAL A 137 -6.18 -3.64 -4.47
C VAL A 137 -5.09 -4.04 -3.48
N GLY A 138 -4.40 -3.06 -2.91
CA GLY A 138 -3.53 -3.24 -1.75
C GLY A 138 -4.11 -2.45 -0.58
N ALA A 139 -4.50 -3.12 0.50
CA ALA A 139 -5.12 -2.47 1.66
C ALA A 139 -4.83 -3.24 2.95
N ASP A 140 -4.71 -2.52 4.05
CA ASP A 140 -4.58 -3.14 5.37
C ASP A 140 -5.17 -2.28 6.48
N THR A 141 -5.52 -2.95 7.58
CA THR A 141 -5.76 -2.38 8.91
C THR A 141 -4.72 -2.94 9.90
N ALA A 142 -3.44 -2.65 9.64
CA ALA A 142 -2.29 -3.29 10.25
C ALA A 142 -2.34 -3.40 11.78
N GLN A 143 -1.75 -4.48 12.31
CA GLN A 143 -1.70 -4.77 13.75
C GLN A 143 -0.30 -4.52 14.34
N GLY A 144 -0.13 -3.41 15.04
CA GLY A 144 1.04 -3.18 15.90
C GLY A 144 0.79 -3.69 17.32
N ALA A 145 1.69 -4.53 17.86
CA ALA A 145 1.60 -4.99 19.24
C ALA A 145 1.69 -3.81 20.22
N PRO A 146 0.84 -3.73 21.27
CA PRO A 146 1.00 -2.73 22.32
C PRO A 146 2.42 -2.73 22.90
N SER A 147 2.99 -1.56 23.13
CA SER A 147 4.38 -1.35 23.63
C SER A 147 5.51 -1.71 22.65
N ASP A 148 5.20 -2.19 21.44
CA ASP A 148 6.21 -2.46 20.41
C ASP A 148 6.43 -1.24 19.49
N ALA A 149 7.62 -1.13 18.89
CA ALA A 149 7.94 -0.04 17.96
C ALA A 149 6.98 0.02 16.75
N LEU A 150 6.44 -1.11 16.31
CA LEU A 150 5.43 -1.18 15.25
C LEU A 150 4.12 -0.48 15.64
N GLU A 151 3.83 -0.31 16.94
CA GLU A 151 2.65 0.43 17.35
C GLU A 151 2.67 1.88 16.86
N TYR A 152 3.85 2.49 16.69
CA TYR A 152 3.96 3.86 16.20
C TYR A 152 3.71 3.99 14.69
N THR A 153 3.84 2.92 13.92
CA THR A 153 3.74 2.95 12.46
C THR A 153 2.53 2.20 11.91
N ALA A 154 2.11 1.08 12.51
CA ALA A 154 1.06 0.21 11.97
C ALA A 154 -0.29 0.95 11.86
N SER A 155 -0.74 1.17 10.63
CA SER A 155 -1.86 2.06 10.33
C SER A 155 -2.86 1.41 9.36
N ALA A 156 -3.81 2.19 8.85
CA ALA A 156 -4.85 1.71 7.95
C ALA A 156 -5.00 2.55 6.68
N GLY A 157 -5.26 1.89 5.56
CA GLY A 157 -5.50 2.54 4.28
C GLY A 157 -5.23 1.59 3.12
N GLY A 158 -5.61 2.02 1.92
CA GLY A 158 -5.43 1.22 0.73
C GLY A 158 -5.59 2.00 -0.56
N ALA A 159 -5.11 1.38 -1.64
CA ALA A 159 -5.28 1.89 -3.00
C ALA A 159 -5.65 0.76 -3.95
N ALA A 160 -6.43 1.10 -4.96
CA ALA A 160 -6.91 0.21 -6.01
C ALA A 160 -6.43 0.72 -7.38
N TYR A 161 -6.05 -0.21 -8.24
CA TYR A 161 -5.58 0.05 -9.59
C TYR A 161 -6.37 -0.83 -10.55
N LEU A 162 -7.06 -0.18 -11.48
CA LEU A 162 -7.71 -0.83 -12.60
C LEU A 162 -6.72 -0.88 -13.77
N ILE A 163 -6.38 -2.08 -14.20
CA ILE A 163 -5.40 -2.37 -15.24
C ILE A 163 -6.15 -2.75 -16.51
N GLY A 164 -5.74 -2.23 -17.66
CA GLY A 164 -6.31 -2.53 -18.99
C GLY A 164 -5.34 -2.14 -20.10
N SER A 165 -5.72 -2.35 -21.35
CA SER A 165 -4.87 -2.07 -22.53
C SER A 165 -5.29 -0.82 -23.32
N GLU A 166 -6.45 -0.23 -23.00
CA GLU A 166 -7.01 0.93 -23.68
C GLU A 166 -7.32 2.07 -22.69
N ASN A 167 -7.24 3.32 -23.15
CA ASN A 167 -7.55 4.53 -22.38
C ASN A 167 -6.76 4.63 -21.06
N THR A 168 -5.50 4.23 -21.09
CA THR A 168 -4.59 4.21 -19.94
C THR A 168 -4.12 5.62 -19.58
N ILE A 169 -4.09 5.93 -18.28
CA ILE A 169 -3.50 7.14 -17.71
C ILE A 169 -1.99 7.00 -17.49
N ALA A 170 -1.49 5.77 -17.49
CA ALA A 170 -0.08 5.45 -17.39
C ALA A 170 0.15 4.00 -17.86
N ASP A 171 1.29 3.73 -18.48
CA ASP A 171 1.63 2.40 -18.99
C ASP A 171 2.77 1.75 -18.21
N PHE A 172 2.72 0.42 -18.05
CA PHE A 172 3.82 -0.31 -17.45
C PHE A 172 4.88 -0.63 -18.51
N GLU A 173 6.04 0.01 -18.43
CA GLU A 173 7.18 -0.31 -19.30
C GLU A 173 7.83 -1.64 -18.92
N GLY A 174 7.67 -2.04 -17.65
CA GLY A 174 8.01 -3.37 -17.20
C GLY A 174 7.87 -3.56 -15.70
N THR A 175 8.06 -4.81 -15.29
CA THR A 175 8.15 -5.22 -13.89
C THR A 175 9.26 -6.24 -13.68
N TYR A 176 9.78 -6.30 -12.45
CA TYR A 176 10.82 -7.22 -12.00
C TYR A 176 10.61 -7.55 -10.53
N SER A 177 10.80 -8.82 -10.14
CA SER A 177 10.68 -9.25 -8.74
C SER A 177 11.95 -9.92 -8.24
N PHE A 178 12.32 -9.64 -6.99
CA PHE A 178 13.42 -10.30 -6.28
C PHE A 178 12.90 -10.91 -4.99
N THR A 179 13.03 -12.23 -4.82
CA THR A 179 12.39 -13.00 -3.75
C THR A 179 13.33 -14.05 -3.16
N THR A 180 13.44 -14.13 -1.84
CA THR A 180 14.17 -15.18 -1.12
C THR A 180 13.46 -15.57 0.18
N ASP A 181 13.61 -16.79 0.67
CA ASP A 181 13.14 -17.15 2.01
C ASP A 181 13.98 -16.43 3.09
N THR A 182 13.36 -15.48 3.80
CA THR A 182 13.99 -14.63 4.81
C THR A 182 13.03 -14.45 5.99
N PRO A 183 13.32 -15.03 7.18
CA PRO A 183 12.40 -15.01 8.32
C PRO A 183 12.50 -13.72 9.13
N ASP A 184 12.30 -12.56 8.50
CA ASP A 184 12.48 -11.25 9.12
C ASP A 184 11.27 -10.77 9.92
N PHE A 185 10.06 -11.01 9.42
CA PHE A 185 8.79 -10.69 10.06
C PHE A 185 7.73 -11.71 9.64
N TYR A 186 6.92 -12.17 10.59
CA TYR A 186 5.88 -13.17 10.35
C TYR A 186 4.81 -13.11 11.45
N ARG A 187 3.61 -13.60 11.14
CA ARG A 187 2.55 -13.86 12.14
C ARG A 187 2.13 -15.32 12.02
N ARG A 188 2.14 -16.04 13.14
CA ARG A 188 1.62 -17.42 13.20
C ARG A 188 0.10 -17.38 13.35
N GLU A 189 -0.57 -18.39 12.80
CA GLU A 189 -2.01 -18.60 13.01
C GLU A 189 -2.36 -18.58 14.51
N GLY A 190 -3.50 -17.97 14.85
CA GLY A 190 -3.96 -17.77 16.23
C GLY A 190 -3.18 -16.74 17.05
N GLN A 191 -2.16 -16.07 16.50
CA GLN A 191 -1.47 -14.98 17.20
C GLN A 191 -2.05 -13.61 16.80
N PRO A 192 -2.39 -12.73 17.76
CA PRO A 192 -3.00 -11.44 17.46
C PRO A 192 -2.02 -10.42 16.86
N TYR A 193 -0.71 -10.62 17.06
CA TYR A 193 0.34 -9.71 16.63
C TYR A 193 1.50 -10.49 15.98
N PRO A 194 2.20 -9.86 15.02
CA PRO A 194 3.37 -10.45 14.39
C PRO A 194 4.59 -10.48 15.32
N ARG A 195 5.61 -11.25 14.92
CA ARG A 195 6.97 -11.24 15.50
C ARG A 195 7.96 -10.79 14.43
N HIS A 196 9.10 -10.25 14.85
CA HIS A 196 10.16 -9.81 13.95
C HIS A 196 11.57 -9.98 14.51
N GLY A 197 12.55 -10.07 13.61
CA GLY A 197 13.98 -10.16 13.92
C GLY A 197 14.64 -8.82 14.30
N GLY A 198 13.87 -7.76 14.56
CA GLY A 198 14.40 -6.46 15.00
C GLY A 198 15.33 -5.87 13.94
N ARG A 199 16.62 -5.68 14.25
CA ARG A 199 17.61 -5.15 13.29
C ARG A 199 17.74 -5.99 12.01
N PHE A 200 17.40 -7.28 12.07
CA PHE A 200 17.41 -8.17 10.91
C PHE A 200 16.40 -7.76 9.83
N THR A 201 15.34 -7.02 10.16
CA THR A 201 14.39 -6.50 9.16
C THR A 201 15.01 -5.41 8.27
N GLY A 202 16.16 -4.85 8.66
CA GLY A 202 16.86 -3.79 7.95
C GLY A 202 17.69 -4.29 6.76
N GLU A 203 19.02 -4.36 6.94
CA GLU A 203 19.96 -4.65 5.84
C GLU A 203 19.73 -6.01 5.16
N PRO A 204 19.63 -7.14 5.89
CA PRO A 204 19.56 -8.45 5.23
C PRO A 204 18.19 -8.77 4.64
N ALA A 205 17.16 -8.00 4.99
CA ALA A 205 15.79 -8.19 4.52
C ALA A 205 15.35 -6.99 3.65
N TYR A 206 14.80 -5.91 4.22
CA TYR A 206 14.28 -4.76 3.47
C TYR A 206 15.29 -4.20 2.46
N PHE A 207 16.50 -3.80 2.88
CA PHE A 207 17.44 -3.16 1.95
C PHE A 207 17.97 -4.14 0.91
N LYS A 208 18.27 -5.39 1.28
CA LYS A 208 18.66 -6.42 0.30
C LYS A 208 17.64 -6.53 -0.83
N HIS A 209 16.35 -6.70 -0.49
CA HIS A 209 15.32 -6.98 -1.49
C HIS A 209 14.93 -5.74 -2.29
N VAL A 210 14.72 -4.59 -1.64
CA VAL A 210 14.38 -3.33 -2.33
C VAL A 210 15.49 -2.91 -3.27
N LEU A 211 16.76 -2.95 -2.83
CA LEU A 211 17.88 -2.53 -3.68
C LEU A 211 18.13 -3.52 -4.82
N SER A 212 18.01 -4.83 -4.59
CA SER A 212 18.15 -5.83 -5.66
C SER A 212 17.01 -5.76 -6.66
N GLY A 213 15.76 -5.61 -6.21
CA GLY A 213 14.60 -5.44 -7.08
C GLY A 213 14.72 -4.17 -7.93
N ALA A 214 15.12 -3.05 -7.31
CA ALA A 214 15.36 -1.79 -8.01
C ALA A 214 16.46 -1.92 -9.08
N LYS A 215 17.62 -2.47 -8.70
CA LYS A 215 18.75 -2.64 -9.63
C LYS A 215 18.43 -3.58 -10.78
N GLY A 216 17.79 -4.71 -10.51
CA GLY A 216 17.38 -5.66 -11.55
C GLY A 216 16.39 -5.05 -12.54
N MET A 217 15.47 -4.20 -12.07
CA MET A 217 14.55 -3.47 -12.94
C MET A 217 15.28 -2.42 -13.81
N MET A 218 16.15 -1.62 -13.19
CA MET A 218 16.95 -0.62 -13.89
C MET A 218 17.87 -1.26 -14.95
N GLU A 219 18.53 -2.36 -14.62
CA GLU A 219 19.35 -3.15 -15.56
C GLU A 219 18.52 -3.70 -16.71
N LYS A 220 17.35 -4.29 -16.40
CA LYS A 220 16.42 -4.83 -17.42
C LYS A 220 16.00 -3.78 -18.45
N LEU A 221 15.80 -2.53 -18.03
CA LEU A 221 15.41 -1.43 -18.92
C LEU A 221 16.58 -0.60 -19.46
N GLY A 222 17.81 -0.86 -19.00
CA GLY A 222 18.97 -0.02 -19.35
C GLY A 222 18.82 1.43 -18.85
N THR A 223 18.31 1.61 -17.63
CA THR A 223 18.01 2.93 -17.03
C THR A 223 18.76 3.12 -15.71
N GLU A 224 18.79 4.35 -15.22
CA GLU A 224 19.32 4.74 -13.93
C GLU A 224 18.35 5.67 -13.18
N ALA A 225 18.63 5.99 -11.91
CA ALA A 225 17.75 6.84 -11.10
C ALA A 225 17.51 8.24 -11.72
N SER A 226 18.42 8.73 -12.57
CA SER A 226 18.29 10.00 -13.31
C SER A 226 17.13 10.00 -14.31
N ASP A 227 16.75 8.83 -14.82
CA ASP A 227 15.79 8.67 -15.92
C ASP A 227 14.32 8.69 -15.45
N TYR A 228 14.10 8.87 -14.15
CA TYR A 228 12.78 8.85 -13.52
C TYR A 228 12.49 10.20 -12.88
N ASP A 229 11.29 10.72 -13.08
CA ASP A 229 10.86 11.98 -12.45
C ASP A 229 10.42 11.76 -11.00
N HIS A 230 9.83 10.60 -10.74
CA HIS A 230 9.30 10.24 -9.41
C HIS A 230 9.74 8.84 -8.98
N ALA A 231 9.81 8.64 -7.66
CA ALA A 231 10.10 7.35 -7.07
C ALA A 231 9.26 7.09 -5.81
N VAL A 232 8.83 5.85 -5.64
CA VAL A 232 8.18 5.35 -4.42
C VAL A 232 8.75 4.00 -4.02
N PHE A 233 9.13 3.89 -2.75
CA PHE A 233 9.57 2.66 -2.13
C PHE A 233 8.58 2.20 -1.05
N HIS A 234 8.65 0.94 -0.64
CA HIS A 234 7.96 0.53 0.59
C HIS A 234 8.47 1.35 1.77
N GLN A 235 7.58 1.64 2.73
CA GLN A 235 7.81 2.65 3.75
C GLN A 235 7.34 2.15 5.13
N PRO A 236 8.04 1.19 5.73
CA PRO A 236 7.69 0.72 7.09
C PRO A 236 7.90 1.83 8.14
N ASN A 237 8.77 2.78 7.82
CA ASN A 237 9.04 4.04 8.50
C ASN A 237 9.73 4.99 7.48
N GLY A 238 9.71 6.30 7.71
CA GLY A 238 10.30 7.24 6.75
C GLY A 238 11.82 7.12 6.63
N LYS A 239 12.51 6.68 7.69
CA LYS A 239 13.96 6.48 7.68
C LYS A 239 14.40 5.42 6.65
N PHE A 240 13.71 4.29 6.59
CA PHE A 240 14.03 3.20 5.66
C PHE A 240 13.80 3.61 4.21
N TYR A 241 12.68 4.29 3.95
CA TYR A 241 12.34 4.84 2.63
C TYR A 241 13.42 5.79 2.12
N ILE A 242 13.76 6.83 2.90
CA ILE A 242 14.75 7.85 2.52
C ILE A 242 16.12 7.21 2.29
N ARG A 243 16.49 6.22 3.12
CA ARG A 243 17.77 5.53 2.99
C ARG A 243 17.84 4.64 1.75
N ALA A 244 16.74 3.97 1.38
CA ALA A 244 16.67 3.20 0.14
C ALA A 244 16.79 4.12 -1.09
N ALA A 245 16.01 5.20 -1.12
CA ALA A 245 16.05 6.20 -2.19
C ALA A 245 17.47 6.75 -2.40
N LYS A 246 18.13 7.21 -1.33
CA LYS A 246 19.50 7.74 -1.38
C LYS A 246 20.53 6.70 -1.81
N LYS A 247 20.41 5.44 -1.36
CA LYS A 247 21.32 4.35 -1.78
C LYS A 247 21.18 4.00 -3.27
N LEU A 248 20.02 4.25 -3.86
CA LEU A 248 19.74 4.03 -5.28
C LEU A 248 20.06 5.25 -6.16
N GLY A 249 20.40 6.40 -5.56
CA GLY A 249 20.76 7.63 -6.28
C GLY A 249 19.61 8.61 -6.52
N PHE A 250 18.41 8.35 -5.99
CA PHE A 250 17.28 9.28 -6.12
C PHE A 250 17.46 10.52 -5.23
N LYS A 251 17.11 11.68 -5.80
CA LYS A 251 17.06 12.99 -5.15
C LYS A 251 15.74 13.18 -4.42
N GLU A 252 15.72 14.09 -3.44
CA GLU A 252 14.54 14.37 -2.61
C GLU A 252 13.31 14.75 -3.42
N GLU A 253 13.48 15.57 -4.45
CA GLU A 253 12.39 15.96 -5.35
C GLU A 253 11.69 14.76 -6.01
N GLN A 254 12.44 13.70 -6.32
CA GLN A 254 11.91 12.50 -6.95
C GLN A 254 11.12 11.64 -5.96
N TYR A 255 11.57 11.53 -4.69
CA TYR A 255 10.97 10.59 -3.73
C TYR A 255 10.03 11.22 -2.70
N LYS A 256 10.00 12.55 -2.54
CA LYS A 256 9.25 13.21 -1.45
C LYS A 256 7.74 12.97 -1.55
N THR A 257 7.19 12.95 -2.76
CA THR A 257 5.74 12.80 -2.98
C THR A 257 5.24 11.42 -2.58
N GLY A 258 6.01 10.37 -2.89
CA GLY A 258 5.67 8.99 -2.53
C GLY A 258 5.78 8.69 -1.04
N LEU A 259 6.42 9.55 -0.23
CA LEU A 259 6.63 9.32 1.20
C LEU A 259 5.45 9.83 2.04
N LEU A 260 4.55 8.91 2.41
CA LEU A 260 3.32 9.22 3.15
C LEU A 260 3.38 8.81 4.63
N THR A 261 4.24 7.84 4.97
CA THR A 261 4.37 7.27 6.32
C THR A 261 4.55 8.29 7.44
N PRO A 262 5.23 9.43 7.25
CA PRO A 262 5.29 10.46 8.28
C PRO A 262 3.92 11.01 8.73
N MET A 263 2.91 10.92 7.85
CA MET A 263 1.57 11.50 8.01
C MET A 263 0.47 10.46 8.21
N ILE A 264 0.65 9.23 7.70
CA ILE A 264 -0.39 8.20 7.75
C ILE A 264 0.09 6.87 8.34
N GLY A 265 1.37 6.73 8.67
CA GLY A 265 1.95 5.46 9.10
C GLY A 265 2.14 4.45 7.96
N ASN A 266 2.55 3.25 8.32
CA ASN A 266 2.71 2.11 7.41
C ASN A 266 1.36 1.39 7.25
N THR A 267 0.78 1.51 6.06
CA THR A 267 -0.45 0.82 5.62
C THR A 267 -0.15 -0.51 4.92
N TYR A 268 1.03 -1.07 5.14
CA TYR A 268 1.41 -2.42 4.72
C TYR A 268 1.20 -2.65 3.22
N SER A 269 0.28 -3.53 2.81
CA SER A 269 -0.01 -3.84 1.41
C SER A 269 -0.51 -2.63 0.63
N GLY A 270 -1.04 -1.62 1.33
CA GLY A 270 -1.43 -0.34 0.76
C GLY A 270 -0.31 0.71 0.72
N ALA A 271 0.88 0.47 1.29
CA ALA A 271 1.89 1.51 1.48
C ALA A 271 2.53 2.01 0.17
N THR A 272 3.07 1.09 -0.64
CA THR A 272 3.59 1.44 -1.98
C THR A 272 2.47 1.86 -2.93
N PRO A 273 1.31 1.17 -2.98
CA PRO A 273 0.14 1.62 -3.74
C PRO A 273 -0.32 3.05 -3.41
N LEU A 274 -0.47 3.44 -2.13
CA LEU A 274 -0.86 4.82 -1.78
C LEU A 274 0.20 5.84 -2.20
N GLY A 275 1.49 5.52 -2.04
CA GLY A 275 2.56 6.41 -2.48
C GLY A 275 2.59 6.60 -4.01
N LEU A 276 2.34 5.54 -4.79
CA LEU A 276 2.18 5.64 -6.24
C LEU A 276 0.96 6.50 -6.60
N ALA A 277 -0.16 6.35 -5.90
CA ALA A 277 -1.35 7.19 -6.13
C ALA A 277 -1.07 8.67 -5.83
N ALA A 278 -0.31 8.98 -4.77
CA ALA A 278 0.08 10.35 -4.45
C ALA A 278 0.95 10.98 -5.55
N ILE A 279 1.80 10.19 -6.21
CA ILE A 279 2.57 10.62 -7.38
C ILE A 279 1.64 10.86 -8.57
N LEU A 280 0.72 9.94 -8.86
CA LEU A 280 -0.26 10.09 -9.94
C LEU A 280 -1.20 11.29 -9.74
N ASP A 281 -1.40 11.76 -8.51
CA ASP A 281 -2.15 12.98 -8.19
C ASP A 281 -1.43 14.28 -8.62
N ILE A 282 -0.14 14.23 -8.99
CA ILE A 282 0.63 15.42 -9.40
C ILE A 282 1.39 15.26 -10.72
N ALA A 283 1.69 14.03 -11.14
CA ALA A 283 2.58 13.77 -12.28
C ALA A 283 2.09 14.40 -13.60
N GLN A 284 2.98 14.80 -14.47
CA GLN A 284 2.63 15.33 -15.79
C GLN A 284 2.73 14.24 -16.86
N PRO A 285 1.99 14.35 -17.98
CA PRO A 285 2.18 13.45 -19.10
C PRO A 285 3.63 13.40 -19.56
N GLY A 286 4.10 12.20 -19.90
CA GLY A 286 5.49 11.92 -20.26
C GLY A 286 6.44 11.71 -19.07
N GLU A 287 6.04 12.08 -17.85
CA GLU A 287 6.87 11.80 -16.66
C GLU A 287 6.92 10.31 -16.35
N ARG A 288 8.06 9.88 -15.82
CA ARG A 288 8.35 8.48 -15.52
C ARG A 288 8.43 8.23 -14.02
N ILE A 289 7.82 7.15 -13.57
CA ILE A 289 7.68 6.79 -12.15
C ILE A 289 8.35 5.45 -11.91
N PHE A 290 9.22 5.41 -10.90
CA PHE A 290 9.81 4.19 -10.39
C PHE A 290 9.14 3.74 -9.09
N ALA A 291 8.59 2.53 -9.04
CA ALA A 291 7.93 2.02 -7.83
C ALA A 291 8.56 0.70 -7.39
N VAL A 292 8.89 0.56 -6.11
CA VAL A 292 9.42 -0.69 -5.54
C VAL A 292 8.74 -1.03 -4.22
N SER A 293 8.01 -2.14 -4.17
CA SER A 293 7.43 -2.66 -2.94
C SER A 293 8.39 -3.58 -2.19
N TYR A 294 8.01 -3.94 -0.98
CA TYR A 294 8.67 -4.95 -0.18
C TYR A 294 7.64 -5.65 0.67
N GLY A 295 7.77 -6.97 0.83
CA GLY A 295 7.03 -7.77 1.78
C GLY A 295 8.01 -8.69 2.48
N SER A 296 7.92 -8.76 3.81
CA SER A 296 8.69 -9.70 4.61
C SER A 296 8.39 -11.16 4.27
N GLY A 297 9.34 -12.05 4.53
CA GLY A 297 9.27 -13.46 4.16
C GLY A 297 10.27 -13.99 3.11
N ALA A 298 10.86 -13.26 2.15
CA ALA A 298 10.72 -11.87 1.76
C ALA A 298 10.82 -11.68 0.23
N GLY A 299 10.24 -10.61 -0.29
CA GLY A 299 10.32 -10.26 -1.71
C GLY A 299 10.01 -8.79 -1.99
N SER A 300 10.38 -8.34 -3.19
CA SER A 300 10.10 -6.98 -3.70
C SER A 300 9.61 -7.05 -5.13
N ASP A 301 8.62 -6.21 -5.48
CA ASP A 301 8.20 -5.96 -6.86
C ASP A 301 8.61 -4.55 -7.27
N ALA A 302 9.34 -4.44 -8.38
CA ALA A 302 9.71 -3.19 -9.01
C ALA A 302 8.88 -2.96 -10.29
N PHE A 303 8.53 -1.71 -10.55
CA PHE A 303 7.78 -1.24 -11.71
C PHE A 303 8.42 0.03 -12.28
N SER A 304 8.40 0.11 -13.61
CA SER A 304 8.68 1.33 -14.36
C SER A 304 7.41 1.71 -15.09
N ILE A 305 6.95 2.95 -14.89
CA ILE A 305 5.64 3.42 -15.33
C ILE A 305 5.82 4.77 -16.03
N THR A 306 5.21 4.95 -17.20
CA THR A 306 5.20 6.24 -17.92
C THR A 306 3.79 6.81 -17.92
N VAL A 307 3.65 8.09 -17.61
CA VAL A 307 2.34 8.77 -17.48
C VAL A 307 1.85 9.24 -18.85
N ASN A 308 0.56 9.04 -19.13
CA ASN A 308 -0.10 9.40 -20.39
C ASN A 308 -0.98 10.65 -20.23
N ASP A 309 -1.34 11.27 -21.35
CA ASP A 309 -2.13 12.52 -21.40
C ASP A 309 -3.46 12.45 -20.63
N LEU A 310 -4.12 11.29 -20.66
CA LEU A 310 -5.42 11.05 -20.01
C LEU A 310 -5.40 11.25 -18.49
N ILE A 311 -4.22 11.31 -17.85
CA ILE A 311 -4.13 11.61 -16.43
C ILE A 311 -4.79 12.95 -16.07
N ASN A 312 -4.67 13.96 -16.94
CA ASN A 312 -5.19 15.30 -16.71
C ASN A 312 -6.72 15.34 -16.69
N GLU A 313 -7.37 14.44 -17.43
CA GLU A 313 -8.83 14.33 -17.46
C GLU A 313 -9.39 13.48 -16.31
N LYS A 314 -8.62 12.49 -15.87
CA LYS A 314 -9.11 11.44 -14.95
C LYS A 314 -8.74 11.67 -13.49
N ARG A 315 -7.65 12.38 -13.20
CA ARG A 315 -7.12 12.59 -11.84
C ARG A 315 -8.15 13.17 -10.87
N ASP A 316 -8.88 14.20 -11.29
CA ASP A 316 -9.78 14.97 -10.42
C ASP A 316 -11.18 14.35 -10.29
N LEU A 317 -11.43 13.17 -10.89
CA LEU A 317 -12.73 12.49 -10.85
C LEU A 317 -13.03 11.76 -9.54
N ALA A 318 -12.04 11.65 -8.67
CA ALA A 318 -12.17 11.09 -7.33
C ALA A 318 -11.23 11.81 -6.35
N PRO A 319 -11.42 11.68 -5.02
CA PRO A 319 -10.58 12.36 -4.05
C PRO A 319 -9.10 11.99 -4.18
N LYS A 320 -8.22 12.98 -3.98
CA LYS A 320 -6.75 12.79 -3.96
C LYS A 320 -6.28 12.26 -2.62
N VAL A 321 -5.07 11.72 -2.59
CA VAL A 321 -4.39 11.28 -1.36
C VAL A 321 -4.30 12.44 -0.37
N GLN A 322 -3.89 13.63 -0.83
CA GLN A 322 -3.74 14.80 0.03
C GLN A 322 -5.08 15.27 0.64
N ASP A 323 -6.18 15.18 -0.09
CA ASP A 323 -7.51 15.53 0.42
C ASP A 323 -7.89 14.66 1.62
N MET A 324 -7.60 13.35 1.53
CA MET A 324 -7.86 12.40 2.61
C MET A 324 -6.88 12.54 3.79
N ILE A 325 -5.63 12.92 3.54
CA ILE A 325 -4.66 13.21 4.61
C ILE A 325 -5.09 14.45 5.41
N GLN A 326 -5.60 15.47 4.74
CA GLN A 326 -6.03 16.72 5.37
C GLN A 326 -7.36 16.58 6.12
N LYS A 327 -8.27 15.72 5.64
CA LYS A 327 -9.54 15.42 6.30
C LYS A 327 -9.34 14.43 7.45
N LYS A 328 -8.80 14.92 8.57
CA LYS A 328 -8.46 14.11 9.74
C LYS A 328 -9.04 14.59 11.07
N GLU A 329 -9.27 13.64 11.97
CA GLU A 329 -9.66 13.88 13.37
C GLU A 329 -8.70 13.14 14.30
N TYR A 330 -8.19 13.79 15.35
CA TYR A 330 -7.27 13.16 16.29
C TYR A 330 -8.00 12.39 17.39
N VAL A 331 -7.47 11.21 17.72
CA VAL A 331 -7.89 10.40 18.88
C VAL A 331 -6.73 10.20 19.85
N ASN A 332 -7.05 10.04 21.13
CA ASN A 332 -6.09 9.68 22.17
C ASN A 332 -5.88 8.15 22.23
N TYR A 333 -4.92 7.69 23.05
CA TYR A 333 -4.60 6.27 23.16
C TYR A 333 -5.77 5.40 23.67
N ALA A 334 -6.62 5.93 24.55
CA ALA A 334 -7.78 5.20 25.07
C ALA A 334 -8.84 4.93 23.98
N ILE A 335 -9.13 5.93 23.14
CA ILE A 335 -10.05 5.76 22.01
C ILE A 335 -9.44 4.88 20.94
N TYR A 336 -8.15 5.05 20.63
CA TYR A 336 -7.41 4.20 19.69
C TYR A 336 -7.43 2.71 20.09
N THR A 337 -7.13 2.40 21.35
CA THR A 337 -7.13 1.01 21.85
C THR A 337 -8.53 0.42 21.88
N LYS A 338 -9.57 1.23 22.16
CA LYS A 338 -10.97 0.83 22.02
C LYS A 338 -11.32 0.49 20.57
N PHE A 339 -11.00 1.37 19.62
CA PHE A 339 -11.31 1.19 18.20
C PHE A 339 -10.58 -0.02 17.60
N LYS A 340 -9.31 -0.22 17.95
CA LYS A 340 -8.50 -1.37 17.48
C LYS A 340 -8.75 -2.67 18.25
N GLY A 341 -9.73 -2.72 19.17
CA GLY A 341 -10.05 -3.92 19.94
C GLY A 341 -8.90 -4.43 20.83
N LYS A 342 -8.03 -3.54 21.31
CA LYS A 342 -6.84 -3.89 22.12
C LYS A 342 -7.14 -4.07 23.61
N LEU A 343 -8.31 -3.65 24.05
CA LEU A 343 -8.73 -3.74 25.46
C LEU A 343 -9.37 -5.11 25.73
N ARG A 344 -9.02 -5.72 26.87
CA ARG A 344 -9.75 -6.89 27.39
C ARG A 344 -11.08 -6.41 27.98
N MET A 345 -12.16 -6.69 27.28
CA MET A 345 -13.52 -6.32 27.70
C MET A 345 -14.08 -7.35 28.68
N ALA A 346 -14.80 -6.90 29.71
CA ALA A 346 -15.48 -7.80 30.63
C ALA A 346 -16.55 -8.64 29.88
N GLY A 347 -16.53 -9.96 30.04
CA GLY A 347 -17.56 -10.87 29.49
C GLY A 347 -17.32 -11.36 28.06
N LEU A 348 -16.27 -10.91 27.37
CA LEU A 348 -15.79 -11.54 26.13
C LEU A 348 -14.68 -12.53 26.50
N THR A 349 -14.91 -13.82 26.28
CA THR A 349 -13.86 -14.84 26.34
C THR A 349 -12.72 -14.41 25.40
N PRO A 350 -11.44 -14.56 25.79
CA PRO A 350 -10.33 -14.31 24.87
C PRO A 350 -10.55 -15.16 23.62
N ARG A 351 -10.66 -14.53 22.45
CA ARG A 351 -10.65 -15.22 21.17
C ARG A 351 -9.24 -15.63 20.80
#